data_AF-W9Y584-F1
#
_entry.id   AF-W9Y584-F1
#
_cell.length_a   1.000
_cell.length_b   1.000
_cell.length_c   1.000
_cell.angle_alpha   90.00
_cell.angle_beta   90.00
_cell.angle_gamma   90.00
#
_symmetry.space_group_name_H-M   'P 1'
#
loop_
_entity.id
_entity.type
_entity.pdbx_description
1 polymer ?
#
loop_
_entity_poly.entity_id
_entity_poly.type
_entity_poly.pdbx_seq_one_letter_code
_entity_poly.pdbx_strand_id
1 'polypeptide(L)'
;MNTDVEACGIYPSIKVPWSSQPREAETTYRDAGLVKTKGTLFLLPPPDDVLRETFNAPPRPKTRMSAGAVALCKHFERGGASSEHGRSHPFWTMPVGSNENKTEIARQILDDMLSQAVWKNVMLLHHGVAVYEIRNSRGYGIRWTLDLQEKRGARASEDQVESHLLEDDYEKDWVITKTTLRGFLEPIAGLDYELPHREQKESATGSSA
;
A
#
# COMPACT_ATOMS: atom_id res chain seq x y z
N MET A 1 -21.40 -30.20 -0.90
CA MET A 1 -21.57 -28.91 -1.60
C MET A 1 -21.36 -27.83 -0.57
N ASN A 2 -20.11 -27.39 -0.39
CA ASN A 2 -19.81 -26.28 0.50
C ASN A 2 -19.67 -25.07 -0.41
N THR A 3 -20.68 -24.20 -0.35
CA THR A 3 -20.68 -22.93 -1.05
C THR A 3 -19.60 -22.05 -0.44
N ASP A 4 -18.55 -21.81 -1.22
CA ASP A 4 -17.62 -20.72 -1.01
C ASP A 4 -18.40 -19.43 -0.80
N VAL A 5 -18.46 -18.98 0.46
CA VAL A 5 -18.70 -17.58 0.74
C VAL A 5 -17.39 -16.90 0.36
N GLU A 6 -17.24 -16.60 -0.94
CA GLU A 6 -16.20 -15.68 -1.40
C GLU A 6 -16.34 -14.43 -0.53
N ALA A 7 -15.34 -14.20 0.32
CA ALA A 7 -15.24 -12.96 1.06
C ALA A 7 -15.29 -11.85 0.02
N CYS A 8 -16.38 -11.06 0.06
CA CYS A 8 -16.61 -9.88 -0.77
C CYS A 8 -15.50 -8.87 -0.44
N GLY A 9 -14.33 -9.11 -1.00
CA GLY A 9 -13.12 -8.34 -0.75
C GLY A 9 -13.17 -7.07 -1.59
N ILE A 10 -12.40 -6.06 -1.18
CA ILE A 10 -12.33 -4.82 -1.95
C ILE A 10 -11.79 -5.11 -3.36
N TYR A 11 -12.33 -4.40 -4.34
CA TYR A 11 -11.92 -4.39 -5.75
C TYR A 11 -11.82 -5.77 -6.44
N PRO A 12 -12.91 -6.58 -6.48
CA PRO A 12 -12.91 -7.86 -7.19
C PRO A 12 -12.55 -7.72 -8.68
N SER A 13 -12.90 -6.62 -9.35
CA SER A 13 -12.71 -6.49 -10.81
C SER A 13 -11.25 -6.43 -11.27
N ILE A 14 -10.34 -6.00 -10.39
CA ILE A 14 -8.91 -5.87 -10.72
C ILE A 14 -8.07 -7.05 -10.22
N LYS A 15 -8.67 -7.96 -9.44
CA LYS A 15 -8.02 -9.18 -8.99
C LYS A 15 -7.88 -10.14 -10.18
N VAL A 16 -6.72 -10.79 -10.25
CA VAL A 16 -6.42 -11.80 -11.28
C VAL A 16 -6.37 -13.17 -10.62
N PRO A 17 -6.92 -14.23 -11.25
CA PRO A 17 -6.82 -15.59 -10.74
C PRO A 17 -5.38 -16.05 -10.50
N TRP A 18 -5.20 -16.85 -9.44
CA TRP A 18 -3.94 -17.56 -9.20
C TRP A 18 -3.68 -18.58 -10.31
N SER A 19 -2.40 -18.86 -10.57
CA SER A 19 -2.01 -19.86 -11.58
C SER A 19 -2.45 -21.25 -11.14
N SER A 20 -2.83 -22.11 -12.09
CA SER A 20 -3.17 -23.52 -11.83
C SER A 20 -1.97 -24.35 -11.39
N GLN A 21 -0.76 -23.94 -11.81
CA GLN A 21 0.52 -24.51 -11.41
C GLN A 21 1.42 -23.39 -10.88
N PRO A 22 1.18 -22.90 -9.64
CA PRO A 22 1.90 -21.77 -9.11
C PRO A 22 3.36 -22.15 -8.82
N ARG A 23 4.25 -21.21 -9.07
CA ARG A 23 5.65 -21.33 -8.61
C ARG A 23 5.73 -21.11 -7.11
N GLU A 24 6.90 -21.41 -6.53
CA GLU A 24 7.16 -21.20 -5.10
C GLU A 24 6.93 -19.74 -4.68
N ALA A 25 7.38 -18.77 -5.48
CA ALA A 25 7.17 -17.35 -5.24
C ALA A 25 5.68 -16.98 -5.19
N GLU A 26 4.86 -17.42 -6.15
CA GLU A 26 3.42 -17.17 -6.18
C GLU A 26 2.71 -17.81 -4.96
N THR A 27 3.11 -19.02 -4.61
CA THR A 27 2.56 -19.74 -3.44
C THR A 27 2.87 -18.99 -2.16
N THR A 28 4.14 -18.63 -1.94
CA THR A 28 4.59 -17.87 -0.77
C THR A 28 3.89 -16.51 -0.68
N TYR A 29 3.72 -15.84 -1.82
CA TYR A 29 3.05 -14.55 -1.91
C TYR A 29 1.56 -14.66 -1.52
N ARG A 30 0.87 -15.69 -2.03
CA ARG A 30 -0.52 -15.97 -1.66
C ARG A 30 -0.67 -16.31 -0.18
N ASP A 31 0.20 -17.16 0.35
CA ASP A 31 0.14 -17.64 1.74
C ASP A 31 0.43 -16.51 2.75
N ALA A 32 1.17 -15.47 2.33
CA ALA A 32 1.36 -14.24 3.08
C ALA A 32 0.13 -13.29 3.06
N GLY A 33 -0.98 -13.70 2.43
CA GLY A 33 -2.22 -12.92 2.38
C GLY A 33 -2.17 -11.72 1.41
N LEU A 34 -1.24 -11.73 0.46
CA LEU A 34 -1.12 -10.69 -0.57
C LEU A 34 -2.09 -10.98 -1.72
N VAL A 35 -2.53 -9.94 -2.40
CA VAL A 35 -3.47 -10.07 -3.52
C VAL A 35 -2.74 -10.00 -4.86
N LYS A 36 -3.28 -10.70 -5.86
CA LYS A 36 -2.76 -10.69 -7.23
C LYS A 36 -3.63 -9.80 -8.12
N THR A 37 -3.00 -8.86 -8.80
CA THR A 37 -3.56 -8.03 -9.88
C THR A 37 -2.64 -8.06 -11.10
N LYS A 38 -3.08 -7.42 -12.20
CA LYS A 38 -2.18 -7.16 -13.33
C LYS A 38 -0.96 -6.36 -12.86
N GLY A 39 0.24 -6.82 -13.23
CA GLY A 39 1.50 -6.20 -12.85
C GLY A 39 2.02 -6.57 -11.45
N THR A 40 1.38 -7.53 -10.77
CA THR A 40 1.90 -8.04 -9.49
C THR A 40 3.25 -8.71 -9.69
N LEU A 41 4.21 -8.33 -8.87
CA LEU A 41 5.48 -9.01 -8.72
C LEU A 41 5.38 -9.89 -7.47
N PHE A 42 5.64 -11.20 -7.59
CA PHE A 42 5.56 -12.15 -6.46
C PHE A 42 6.76 -12.03 -5.51
N LEU A 43 6.97 -10.80 -5.02
CA LEU A 43 8.02 -10.40 -4.09
C LEU A 43 7.37 -10.05 -2.76
N LEU A 44 7.84 -10.65 -1.66
CA LEU A 44 7.34 -10.30 -0.33
C LEU A 44 7.67 -8.84 0.00
N PRO A 45 6.73 -8.08 0.59
CA PRO A 45 6.97 -6.69 0.94
C PRO A 45 7.99 -6.56 2.07
N PRO A 46 8.54 -5.35 2.30
CA PRO A 46 9.34 -5.07 3.48
C PRO A 46 8.53 -5.39 4.76
N PRO A 47 9.17 -5.85 5.85
CA PRO A 47 8.47 -6.07 7.10
C PRO A 47 7.99 -4.74 7.72
N ASP A 48 6.99 -4.83 8.60
CA ASP A 48 6.31 -3.65 9.16
C ASP A 48 7.25 -2.68 9.90
N ASP A 49 8.34 -3.16 10.50
CA ASP A 49 9.35 -2.34 11.16
C ASP A 49 10.07 -1.41 10.16
N VAL A 50 10.43 -1.91 8.97
CA VAL A 50 11.00 -1.11 7.88
C VAL A 50 9.99 -0.08 7.36
N LEU A 51 8.70 -0.45 7.27
CA LEU A 51 7.65 0.50 6.88
C LEU A 51 7.51 1.62 7.92
N ARG A 52 7.53 1.28 9.22
CA ARG A 52 7.51 2.24 10.33
C ARG A 52 8.73 3.13 10.33
N GLU A 53 9.92 2.57 10.13
CA GLU A 53 11.18 3.32 10.07
C GLU A 53 11.14 4.36 8.95
N THR A 54 10.84 3.93 7.72
CA THR A 54 10.82 4.82 6.56
C THR A 54 9.72 5.87 6.62
N PHE A 55 8.61 5.58 7.30
CA PHE A 55 7.52 6.53 7.53
C PHE A 55 7.87 7.57 8.61
N ASN A 56 8.50 7.13 9.70
CA ASN A 56 8.86 7.98 10.85
C ASN A 56 10.15 8.77 10.64
N ALA A 57 11.04 8.30 9.77
CA ALA A 57 12.27 9.00 9.43
C ALA A 57 11.98 10.37 8.82
N PRO A 58 12.75 11.41 9.17
CA PRO A 58 12.61 12.71 8.54
C PRO A 58 13.05 12.63 7.06
N PRO A 59 12.32 13.23 6.12
CA PRO A 59 12.65 13.15 4.69
C PRO A 59 13.95 13.89 4.34
N ARG A 60 14.44 14.77 5.23
CA ARG A 60 15.71 15.47 5.12
C ARG A 60 16.34 15.61 6.51
N PRO A 61 17.67 15.61 6.66
CA PRO A 61 18.33 15.64 7.98
C PRO A 61 17.94 16.82 8.90
N LYS A 62 17.47 17.93 8.34
CA LYS A 62 17.12 19.15 9.08
C LYS A 62 15.63 19.29 9.39
N THR A 63 14.78 18.39 8.91
CA THR A 63 13.33 18.49 9.16
C THR A 63 12.97 17.79 10.46
N ARG A 64 12.27 18.48 11.35
CA ARG A 64 11.76 17.91 12.62
C ARG A 64 10.53 17.01 12.45
N MET A 65 9.97 16.94 11.24
CA MET A 65 8.75 16.22 10.94
C MET A 65 9.07 14.94 10.18
N SER A 66 8.35 13.85 10.49
CA SER A 66 8.49 12.58 9.77
C SER A 66 8.05 12.68 8.31
N ALA A 67 8.53 11.77 7.47
CA ALA A 67 8.10 11.67 6.07
C ALA A 67 6.59 11.47 5.96
N GLY A 68 6.02 10.66 6.86
CA GLY A 68 4.58 10.45 6.99
C GLY A 68 3.80 11.73 7.26
N ALA A 69 4.20 12.52 8.25
CA ALA A 69 3.52 13.76 8.57
C ALA A 69 3.67 14.82 7.46
N VAL A 70 4.84 14.90 6.81
CA VAL A 70 5.03 15.77 5.65
C VAL A 70 4.14 15.35 4.49
N ALA A 71 4.05 14.05 4.20
CA ALA A 71 3.19 13.52 3.15
C ALA A 71 1.71 13.81 3.45
N LEU A 72 1.30 13.65 4.71
CA LEU A 72 -0.07 13.91 5.15
C LEU A 72 -0.43 15.40 5.04
N CYS A 73 0.44 16.31 5.49
CA CYS A 73 0.23 17.75 5.31
C CYS A 73 0.07 18.12 3.82
N LYS A 74 0.95 17.60 2.96
CA LYS A 74 0.88 17.82 1.52
C LYS A 74 -0.39 17.26 0.89
N HIS A 75 -0.90 16.14 1.40
CA HIS A 75 -2.17 15.54 0.95
C HIS A 75 -3.33 16.54 1.14
N PHE A 76 -3.39 17.20 2.29
CA PHE A 76 -4.39 18.23 2.58
C PHE A 76 -4.14 19.53 1.77
N GLU A 77 -2.89 19.98 1.62
CA GLU A 77 -2.55 21.19 0.86
C GLU A 77 -2.90 21.11 -0.63
N ARG A 78 -2.84 19.90 -1.23
CA ARG A 78 -3.09 19.68 -2.67
C ARG A 78 -4.56 19.61 -3.06
N GLY A 79 -5.49 19.94 -2.16
CA GLY A 79 -6.91 19.96 -2.46
C GLY A 79 -7.64 18.62 -2.25
N GLY A 80 -7.01 17.61 -1.65
CA GLY A 80 -7.75 16.46 -1.07
C GLY A 80 -8.64 16.88 0.11
N ALA A 81 -8.49 18.11 0.57
CA ALA A 81 -9.33 18.72 1.57
C ALA A 81 -10.75 18.95 1.03
N SER A 82 -11.69 18.08 1.40
CA SER A 82 -13.10 18.49 1.57
C SER A 82 -13.27 19.58 2.64
N SER A 83 -12.20 20.19 3.15
CA SER A 83 -12.23 21.32 4.07
C SER A 83 -12.69 22.62 3.43
N GLU A 84 -12.90 22.67 2.11
CA GLU A 84 -13.79 23.66 1.53
C GLU A 84 -15.16 23.55 2.22
N HIS A 85 -15.55 24.58 2.97
CA HIS A 85 -16.78 24.63 3.78
C HIS A 85 -16.77 23.85 5.11
N GLY A 86 -15.59 23.56 5.68
CA GLY A 86 -15.48 22.99 7.03
C GLY A 86 -15.87 21.52 7.14
N ARG A 87 -15.90 20.77 6.02
CA ARG A 87 -16.13 19.32 6.06
C ARG A 87 -14.83 18.57 6.32
N SER A 88 -14.93 17.49 7.09
CA SER A 88 -13.81 16.59 7.34
C SER A 88 -13.48 15.79 6.08
N HIS A 89 -12.19 15.64 5.78
CA HIS A 89 -11.72 14.77 4.70
C HIS A 89 -12.26 13.35 4.94
N PRO A 90 -12.86 12.70 3.93
CA PRO A 90 -13.59 11.45 4.15
C PRO A 90 -12.73 10.25 4.59
N PHE A 91 -11.40 10.35 4.49
CA PHE A 91 -10.48 9.22 4.61
C PHE A 91 -9.36 9.48 5.63
N TRP A 92 -8.82 10.70 5.65
CA TRP A 92 -7.67 11.06 6.47
C TRP A 92 -8.02 12.13 7.49
N THR A 93 -7.30 12.15 8.61
CA THR A 93 -7.44 13.19 9.64
C THR A 93 -6.37 14.25 9.41
N MET A 94 -6.77 15.53 9.41
CA MET A 94 -5.81 16.62 9.24
C MET A 94 -4.84 16.69 10.43
N PRO A 95 -3.52 16.64 10.19
CA PRO A 95 -2.54 16.71 11.27
C PRO A 95 -2.42 18.17 11.75
N VAL A 96 -2.68 18.40 13.03
CA VAL A 96 -2.67 19.73 13.67
C VAL A 96 -1.63 19.82 14.80
N GLY A 97 -1.34 21.03 15.27
CA GLY A 97 -0.39 21.26 16.37
C GLY A 97 1.08 21.36 15.91
N SER A 98 2.00 21.06 16.83
CA SER A 98 3.45 21.14 16.59
C SER A 98 3.93 20.08 15.57
N ASN A 99 5.18 20.18 15.12
CA ASN A 99 5.76 19.16 14.23
C ASN A 99 5.76 17.77 14.86
N GLU A 100 5.97 17.70 16.18
CA GLU A 100 5.93 16.47 16.98
C GLU A 100 4.50 15.93 17.05
N ASN A 101 3.50 16.79 17.30
CA ASN A 101 2.10 16.35 17.29
C ASN A 101 1.67 15.81 15.92
N LYS A 102 2.03 16.50 14.84
CA LYS A 102 1.75 16.05 13.47
C LYS A 102 2.41 14.71 13.17
N THR A 103 3.65 14.52 13.63
CA THR A 103 4.40 13.27 13.51
C THR A 103 3.71 12.13 14.25
N GLU A 104 3.28 12.37 15.49
CA GLU A 104 2.56 11.38 16.29
C GLU A 104 1.20 11.01 15.68
N ILE A 105 0.42 11.99 15.21
CA ILE A 105 -0.85 11.74 14.51
C ILE A 105 -0.62 10.87 13.27
N ALA A 106 0.38 11.21 12.44
CA ALA A 106 0.68 10.42 11.25
C ALA A 106 1.12 8.99 11.61
N ARG A 107 1.90 8.82 12.69
CA ARG A 107 2.34 7.51 13.18
C ARG A 107 1.16 6.64 13.62
N GLN A 108 0.21 7.20 14.36
CA GLN A 108 -1.03 6.50 14.75
C GLN A 108 -1.84 6.06 13.53
N ILE A 109 -1.96 6.93 12.52
CA ILE A 109 -2.62 6.58 11.25
C ILE A 109 -1.91 5.39 10.57
N LEU A 110 -0.58 5.34 10.56
CA LEU A 110 0.15 4.20 10.01
C LEU A 110 -0.15 2.92 10.80
N ASP A 111 -0.13 2.97 12.13
CA ASP A 111 -0.39 1.82 13.00
C ASP A 111 -1.78 1.23 12.74
N ASP A 112 -2.78 2.10 12.67
CA ASP A 112 -4.15 1.74 12.33
C ASP A 112 -4.21 1.11 10.93
N MET A 113 -3.56 1.72 9.94
CA MET A 113 -3.52 1.21 8.57
C MET A 113 -2.86 -0.17 8.46
N LEU A 114 -1.74 -0.40 9.15
CA LEU A 114 -1.07 -1.71 9.16
C LEU A 114 -1.95 -2.79 9.80
N SER A 115 -2.67 -2.45 10.87
CA SER A 115 -3.57 -3.38 11.58
C SER A 115 -4.87 -3.68 10.82
N GLN A 116 -5.38 -2.73 10.03
CA GLN A 116 -6.65 -2.82 9.31
C GLN A 116 -6.51 -3.10 7.82
N ALA A 117 -5.29 -3.34 7.33
CA ALA A 117 -5.04 -3.61 5.92
C ALA A 117 -5.70 -4.92 5.48
N VAL A 118 -6.63 -4.84 4.55
CA VAL A 118 -7.32 -6.00 3.93
C VAL A 118 -6.83 -6.26 2.51
N TRP A 119 -6.02 -5.35 1.98
CA TRP A 119 -5.41 -5.45 0.66
C TRP A 119 -3.96 -5.07 0.78
N LYS A 120 -3.08 -5.95 0.31
CA LYS A 120 -1.63 -5.75 0.28
C LYS A 120 -1.12 -6.23 -1.07
N ASN A 121 -0.38 -5.41 -1.81
CA ASN A 121 0.16 -5.81 -3.12
C ASN A 121 1.50 -5.12 -3.44
N VAL A 122 2.42 -5.87 -4.05
CA VAL A 122 3.66 -5.43 -4.66
C VAL A 122 3.50 -5.48 -6.17
N MET A 123 3.61 -4.34 -6.84
CA MET A 123 3.42 -4.20 -8.28
C MET A 123 4.69 -3.65 -8.92
N LEU A 124 5.14 -4.27 -10.02
CA LEU A 124 6.26 -3.73 -10.80
C LEU A 124 5.81 -2.43 -11.46
N LEU A 125 6.56 -1.35 -11.24
CA LEU A 125 6.29 -0.06 -11.88
C LEU A 125 7.08 0.07 -13.19
N HIS A 126 8.37 -0.22 -13.10
CA HIS A 126 9.29 -0.34 -14.23
C HIS A 126 10.53 -1.14 -13.77
N HIS A 127 11.46 -1.41 -14.68
CA HIS A 127 12.69 -2.13 -14.35
C HIS A 127 13.38 -1.58 -13.10
N GLY A 128 13.70 -2.47 -12.16
CA GLY A 128 14.37 -2.16 -10.90
C GLY A 128 13.52 -1.39 -9.87
N VAL A 129 12.23 -1.15 -10.13
CA VAL A 129 11.36 -0.39 -9.21
C VAL A 129 9.97 -1.01 -9.12
N ALA A 130 9.58 -1.36 -7.89
CA ALA A 130 8.23 -1.77 -7.57
C ALA A 130 7.52 -0.77 -6.64
N VAL A 131 6.23 -0.97 -6.49
CA VAL A 131 5.35 -0.23 -5.60
C VAL A 131 4.71 -1.21 -4.64
N TYR A 132 4.77 -0.90 -3.34
CA TYR A 132 4.01 -1.61 -2.33
C TYR A 132 2.84 -0.77 -1.84
N GLU A 133 1.64 -1.35 -1.84
CA GLU A 133 0.42 -0.72 -1.36
C GLU A 133 -0.24 -1.54 -0.28
N ILE A 134 -0.70 -0.85 0.75
CA ILE A 134 -1.68 -1.37 1.71
C ILE A 134 -2.96 -0.54 1.62
N ARG A 135 -4.13 -1.19 1.65
CA ARG A 135 -5.43 -0.52 1.71
C ARG A 135 -6.32 -1.18 2.75
N ASN A 136 -7.15 -0.39 3.40
CA ASN A 136 -8.17 -0.88 4.31
C ASN A 136 -9.46 -1.25 3.55
N SER A 137 -10.48 -1.69 4.28
CA SER A 137 -11.77 -2.09 3.70
C SER A 137 -12.55 -0.97 3.02
N ARG A 138 -12.18 0.29 3.26
CA ARG A 138 -12.75 1.48 2.61
C ARG A 138 -11.95 1.91 1.39
N GLY A 139 -10.98 1.12 0.94
CA GLY A 139 -10.25 1.33 -0.30
C GLY A 139 -9.09 2.33 -0.26
N TYR A 140 -8.99 3.18 0.76
CA TYR A 140 -7.87 4.11 0.93
C TYR A 140 -6.68 3.46 1.64
N GLY A 141 -5.49 4.04 1.49
CA GLY A 141 -4.26 3.33 1.76
C GLY A 141 -2.99 4.16 1.89
N ILE A 142 -1.86 3.47 2.02
CA ILE A 142 -0.52 4.06 2.02
C ILE A 142 0.34 3.32 1.00
N ARG A 143 1.21 4.05 0.31
CA ARG A 143 2.08 3.55 -0.75
C ARG A 143 3.55 3.82 -0.47
N TRP A 144 4.38 2.82 -0.75
CA TRP A 144 5.83 2.90 -0.81
C TRP A 144 6.34 2.56 -2.22
N THR A 145 7.49 3.12 -2.59
CA THR A 145 8.32 2.65 -3.70
C THR A 145 9.42 1.74 -3.14
N LEU A 146 9.71 0.67 -3.85
CA LEU A 146 10.74 -0.31 -3.56
C LEU A 146 11.79 -0.25 -4.66
N ASP A 147 13.03 0.09 -4.32
CA ASP A 147 14.15 -0.02 -5.25
C ASP A 147 14.68 -1.45 -5.19
N LEU A 148 14.75 -2.09 -6.35
CA LEU A 148 15.06 -3.50 -6.49
C LEU A 148 16.44 -3.69 -7.14
N GLN A 149 17.15 -4.70 -6.67
CA GLN A 149 18.33 -5.23 -7.36
C GLN A 149 18.15 -6.71 -7.60
N GLU A 150 18.52 -7.14 -8.80
CA GLU A 150 18.52 -8.55 -9.15
C GLU A 150 19.62 -9.27 -8.35
N LYS A 151 19.26 -10.38 -7.71
CA LYS A 151 20.19 -11.23 -6.99
C LYS A 151 21.04 -12.00 -8.00
N ARG A 152 22.17 -11.41 -8.40
CA ARG A 152 23.13 -12.12 -9.26
C ARG A 152 23.74 -13.28 -8.49
N GLY A 153 23.57 -14.50 -9.02
CA GLY A 153 24.32 -15.66 -8.54
C GLY A 153 25.83 -15.43 -8.73
N ALA A 154 26.65 -16.03 -7.86
CA ALA A 154 28.12 -15.86 -7.84
C ALA A 154 28.88 -16.39 -9.09
N ARG A 155 28.20 -16.69 -10.20
CA ARG A 155 28.76 -17.36 -11.38
C ARG A 155 28.31 -16.78 -12.74
N ALA A 156 27.95 -15.50 -12.81
CA ALA A 156 27.72 -14.89 -14.11
C ALA A 156 29.07 -14.64 -14.82
N SER A 157 29.40 -15.47 -15.82
CA SER A 157 30.42 -15.16 -16.82
C SER A 157 29.95 -13.98 -17.69
N GLU A 158 30.87 -13.27 -18.34
CA GLU A 158 30.56 -12.08 -19.15
C GLU A 158 29.48 -12.35 -20.23
N ASP A 159 29.45 -13.56 -20.81
CA ASP A 159 28.42 -13.99 -21.77
C ASP A 159 27.00 -14.19 -21.18
N GLN A 160 26.85 -14.36 -19.85
CA GLN A 160 25.54 -14.48 -19.19
C GLN A 160 24.93 -13.11 -18.86
N VAL A 161 25.74 -12.06 -18.81
CA VAL A 161 25.27 -10.71 -18.46
C VAL A 161 24.31 -10.17 -19.53
N GLU A 162 24.54 -10.52 -20.80
CA GLU A 162 23.70 -10.07 -21.92
C GLU A 162 22.36 -10.83 -22.00
N SER A 163 22.30 -12.11 -21.58
CA SER A 163 21.04 -12.87 -21.54
C SER A 163 20.12 -12.44 -20.41
N HIS A 164 20.66 -12.07 -19.24
CA HIS A 164 19.86 -11.59 -18.09
C HIS A 164 19.17 -10.24 -18.35
N LEU A 165 19.70 -9.41 -19.25
CA LEU A 165 19.04 -8.17 -19.67
C LEU A 165 17.78 -8.41 -20.52
N LEU A 166 17.63 -9.62 -21.07
CA LEU A 166 16.48 -10.03 -21.90
C LEU A 166 15.44 -10.84 -21.11
N GLU A 167 15.74 -11.25 -19.89
CA GLU A 167 14.77 -11.93 -19.02
C GLU A 167 13.65 -10.97 -18.61
N ASP A 168 12.43 -11.48 -18.62
CA ASP A 168 11.25 -10.77 -18.15
C ASP A 168 11.45 -10.37 -16.67
N ASP A 169 11.19 -9.11 -16.35
CA ASP A 169 11.35 -8.59 -14.98
C ASP A 169 10.45 -9.31 -13.97
N TYR A 170 9.37 -9.95 -14.40
CA TYR A 170 8.52 -10.77 -13.52
C TYR A 170 9.16 -12.12 -13.14
N GLU A 171 10.23 -12.52 -13.83
CA GLU A 171 10.89 -13.82 -13.68
C GLU A 171 12.21 -13.73 -12.90
N LYS A 172 12.68 -12.52 -12.61
CA LYS A 172 13.94 -12.26 -11.91
C LYS A 172 13.82 -12.41 -10.40
N ASP A 173 14.90 -12.87 -9.78
CA ASP A 173 15.04 -12.92 -8.34
C ASP A 173 15.42 -11.54 -7.78
N TRP A 174 14.40 -10.73 -7.46
CA TRP A 174 14.59 -9.39 -6.92
C TRP A 174 14.86 -9.39 -5.41
N VAL A 175 15.72 -8.47 -4.98
CA VAL A 175 15.93 -8.10 -3.58
C VAL A 175 15.59 -6.63 -3.40
N ILE A 176 14.83 -6.32 -2.34
CA ILE A 176 14.52 -4.94 -1.96
C ILE A 176 15.76 -4.33 -1.33
N THR A 177 16.27 -3.26 -1.94
CA THR A 177 17.46 -2.54 -1.46
C THR A 177 17.11 -1.23 -0.77
N LYS A 178 15.96 -0.65 -1.10
CA LYS A 178 15.47 0.56 -0.47
C LYS A 178 13.95 0.61 -0.47
N THR A 179 13.40 1.09 0.64
CA THR A 179 11.96 1.36 0.79
C THR A 179 11.77 2.85 1.01
N THR A 180 10.89 3.48 0.23
CA THR A 180 10.64 4.93 0.30
C THR A 180 9.15 5.21 0.36
N LEU A 181 8.69 5.88 1.42
CA LEU A 181 7.31 6.35 1.51
C LEU A 181 6.97 7.31 0.35
N ARG A 182 5.85 7.06 -0.33
CA ARG A 182 5.34 7.94 -1.40
C ARG A 182 4.12 8.75 -0.96
N GLY A 183 3.31 8.21 -0.07
CA GLY A 183 2.23 8.95 0.58
C GLY A 183 0.94 8.16 0.69
N PHE A 184 -0.15 8.92 0.85
CA PHE A 184 -1.49 8.44 1.10
C PHE A 184 -2.24 8.21 -0.22
N LEU A 185 -3.14 7.23 -0.22
CA LEU A 185 -3.95 6.83 -1.36
C LEU A 185 -5.42 7.01 -1.02
N GLU A 186 -6.17 7.58 -1.94
CA GLU A 186 -7.63 7.52 -1.92
C GLU A 186 -8.11 6.18 -2.49
N PRO A 187 -9.41 5.86 -2.37
CA PRO A 187 -10.01 4.78 -3.14
C PRO A 187 -9.64 4.87 -4.62
N ILE A 188 -9.55 3.72 -5.28
CA ILE A 188 -9.24 3.68 -6.71
C ILE A 188 -10.37 4.37 -7.48
N ALA A 189 -10.04 5.48 -8.13
CA ALA A 189 -10.99 6.30 -8.84
C ALA A 189 -11.81 5.46 -9.83
N GLY A 190 -13.14 5.57 -9.73
CA GLY A 190 -14.06 4.84 -10.60
C GLY A 190 -14.31 3.39 -10.18
N LEU A 191 -13.77 2.92 -9.05
CA LEU A 191 -14.07 1.61 -8.45
C LEU A 191 -14.72 1.73 -7.07
N ASP A 192 -15.17 2.92 -6.68
CA ASP A 192 -15.78 3.18 -5.38
C ASP A 192 -17.04 2.36 -5.11
N TYR A 193 -17.77 2.00 -6.19
CA TYR A 193 -18.96 1.16 -6.13
C TYR A 193 -18.67 -0.30 -5.73
N GLU A 194 -17.40 -0.72 -5.81
CA GLU A 194 -16.96 -2.06 -5.39
C GLU A 194 -16.58 -2.12 -3.91
N LEU A 195 -16.65 -0.98 -3.21
CA LEU A 195 -16.38 -0.93 -1.78
C LEU A 195 -17.64 -1.24 -0.97
N PRO A 196 -17.52 -1.94 0.17
CA PRO A 196 -18.64 -2.14 1.07
C PRO A 196 -19.20 -0.78 1.54
N HIS A 197 -20.45 -0.46 1.18
CA HIS A 197 -21.14 0.69 1.74
C HIS A 197 -21.46 0.40 3.21
N ARG A 198 -20.85 1.14 4.14
CA ARG A 198 -21.39 1.20 5.50
C ARG A 198 -22.61 2.10 5.47
N GLU A 199 -23.80 1.51 5.59
CA GLU A 199 -24.97 2.24 6.05
C GLU A 199 -24.59 2.95 7.35
N GLN A 200 -24.64 4.28 7.34
CA GLN A 200 -24.63 5.03 8.58
C GLN A 200 -25.91 4.61 9.30
N LYS A 201 -25.80 3.82 10.37
CA LYS A 201 -26.89 3.70 11.34
C LYS A 201 -27.10 5.09 11.92
N GLU A 202 -28.01 5.85 11.33
CA GLU A 202 -28.66 6.95 12.01
C GLU A 202 -29.26 6.37 13.28
N SER A 203 -28.66 6.71 14.42
CA SER A 203 -29.30 6.50 15.71
C SER A 203 -30.49 7.45 15.76
N ALA A 204 -31.63 7.00 15.22
CA ALA A 204 -32.92 7.57 15.54
C ALA A 204 -33.22 7.21 17.01
N THR A 205 -32.63 7.96 17.93
CA THR A 205 -33.17 8.08 19.28
C THR A 205 -34.49 8.83 19.15
N GLY A 206 -35.56 8.07 18.93
CA GLY A 206 -36.92 8.53 19.12
C GLY A 206 -37.08 8.95 20.57
N SER A 207 -37.17 10.26 20.82
CA SER A 207 -37.73 10.76 22.06
C SER A 207 -39.23 10.91 21.85
N SER A 208 -39.97 9.88 22.26
CA SER A 208 -41.38 10.00 22.60
C SER A 208 -41.47 10.09 24.12
N ALA A 209 -41.83 11.27 24.61
CA ALA A 209 -42.63 11.54 25.79
C ALA A 209 -42.88 13.06 25.83
#